data_AF-A0A8J7TY02-F1
#
_entry.id   AF-A0A8J7TY02-F1
#
_cell.length_a   1.000
_cell.length_b   1.000
_cell.length_c   1.000
_cell.angle_alpha   90.00
_cell.angle_beta   90.00
_cell.angle_gamma   90.00
#
_symmetry.space_group_name_H-M   'P 1'
#
loop_
_entity.id
_entity.type
_entity.pdbx_description
1 polymer ?
#
loop_
_entity_poly.entity_id
_entity_poly.type
_entity_poly.pdbx_seq_one_letter_code
_entity_poly.pdbx_strand_id
1 'polypeptide(L)'
;MARKPQHQKKKIVAFKVEEDLAEFLDKLKNKSEFIRRAILAQFSMACPLCSGSGVVPRGLHDHYKPVIQQQNKHPCDRCRTLLTLPLNIDAAPEADRTRFEQFFHGGPLFCAKCFPEVPACDDCEWHIPHEGIADHFKKVHAH
;
A
#
# COMPACT_ATOMS: atom_id res chain seq x y z
N MET A 1 10.52 -33.91 -18.40
CA MET A 1 9.73 -34.65 -17.38
C MET A 1 8.91 -33.64 -16.59
N ALA A 2 7.64 -33.42 -16.94
CA ALA A 2 6.78 -32.44 -16.25
C ALA A 2 6.32 -33.01 -14.89
N ARG A 3 6.63 -32.31 -13.79
CA ARG A 3 6.18 -32.66 -12.43
C ARG A 3 4.65 -32.54 -12.35
N LYS A 4 3.96 -33.62 -11.98
CA LYS A 4 2.52 -33.61 -11.67
C LYS A 4 2.22 -32.65 -10.52
N PRO A 5 1.10 -31.90 -10.55
CA PRO A 5 0.69 -31.02 -9.46
C PRO A 5 0.43 -31.86 -8.20
N GLN A 6 1.20 -31.57 -7.15
CA GLN A 6 1.12 -32.27 -5.87
C GLN A 6 -0.17 -31.84 -5.16
N HIS A 7 -1.16 -32.74 -5.09
CA HIS A 7 -2.42 -32.49 -4.39
C HIS A 7 -2.10 -32.18 -2.91
N GLN A 8 -2.42 -30.96 -2.45
CA GLN A 8 -2.13 -30.54 -1.09
C GLN A 8 -2.85 -31.46 -0.09
N LYS A 9 -2.08 -32.18 0.73
CA LYS A 9 -2.63 -33.10 1.73
C LYS A 9 -3.42 -32.30 2.77
N LYS A 10 -4.74 -32.48 2.80
CA LYS A 10 -5.62 -31.91 3.83
C LYS A 10 -5.36 -32.62 5.17
N LYS A 11 -5.10 -31.87 6.25
CA LYS A 11 -5.01 -32.41 7.62
C LYS A 11 -6.33 -32.16 8.36
N ILE A 12 -6.81 -33.17 9.10
CA ILE A 12 -7.99 -33.06 9.96
C ILE A 12 -7.53 -32.54 11.32
N VAL A 13 -8.19 -31.49 11.81
CA VAL A 13 -7.99 -30.92 13.15
C VAL A 13 -9.33 -30.95 13.86
N ALA A 14 -9.38 -31.56 15.04
CA ALA A 14 -10.57 -31.57 15.90
C ALA A 14 -10.31 -30.67 17.11
N PHE A 15 -11.30 -29.86 17.48
CA PHE A 15 -11.26 -29.02 18.67
C PHE A 15 -12.61 -29.08 19.38
N LYS A 16 -12.58 -28.99 20.72
CA LYS A 16 -13.79 -28.93 21.54
C LYS A 16 -14.32 -27.50 21.54
N VAL A 17 -15.64 -27.36 21.52
CA VAL A 17 -16.36 -26.08 21.54
C VAL A 17 -17.56 -26.19 22.47
N GLU A 18 -18.06 -25.03 22.91
CA GLU A 18 -19.33 -24.93 23.63
C GLU A 18 -20.51 -25.33 22.74
N GLU A 19 -21.59 -25.79 23.38
CA GLU A 19 -22.77 -26.36 22.71
C GLU A 19 -23.43 -25.36 21.76
N ASP A 20 -23.60 -24.10 22.18
CA ASP A 20 -24.15 -23.02 21.36
C ASP A 20 -23.34 -22.77 20.07
N LEU A 21 -22.00 -22.88 20.16
CA LEU A 21 -21.12 -22.70 19.01
C LEU A 21 -21.19 -23.89 18.06
N ALA A 22 -21.35 -25.11 18.58
CA ALA A 22 -21.58 -26.30 17.77
C ALA A 22 -22.88 -26.19 16.98
N GLU A 23 -23.98 -25.80 17.64
CA GLU A 23 -25.27 -25.58 16.97
C GLU A 23 -25.21 -24.50 15.89
N PHE A 24 -24.48 -23.42 16.16
CA PHE A 24 -24.26 -22.37 15.18
C PHE A 24 -23.49 -22.88 13.94
N LEU A 25 -22.39 -23.60 14.16
CA LEU A 25 -21.60 -24.17 13.07
C LEU A 25 -22.41 -25.21 12.27
N ASP A 26 -23.31 -25.94 12.92
CA ASP A 26 -24.19 -26.93 12.27
C ASP A 26 -25.20 -26.31 11.30
N LYS A 27 -25.60 -25.05 11.53
CA LYS A 27 -26.50 -24.30 10.63
C LYS A 27 -25.81 -23.80 9.36
N LEU A 28 -24.48 -23.87 9.26
CA LEU A 28 -23.73 -23.37 8.11
C LEU A 28 -23.65 -24.40 6.97
N LYS A 29 -23.91 -23.96 5.74
CA LYS A 29 -23.76 -24.80 4.52
C LYS A 29 -22.35 -25.38 4.35
N ASN A 30 -21.31 -24.68 4.80
CA ASN A 30 -19.92 -25.14 4.68
C ASN A 30 -19.05 -24.71 5.88
N LYS A 31 -19.08 -25.53 6.94
CA LYS A 31 -18.34 -25.31 8.20
C LYS A 31 -16.84 -25.10 7.96
N SER A 32 -16.25 -25.96 7.14
CA SER A 32 -14.81 -25.97 6.87
C SER A 32 -14.34 -24.72 6.11
N GLU A 33 -15.20 -24.12 5.29
CA GLU A 33 -14.90 -22.85 4.63
C GLU A 33 -15.02 -21.67 5.60
N PHE A 34 -16.10 -21.61 6.37
CA PHE A 34 -16.31 -20.58 7.38
C PHE A 34 -15.16 -20.53 8.38
N ILE A 35 -14.81 -21.69 8.96
CA ILE A 35 -13.70 -21.80 9.93
C ILE A 35 -12.38 -21.38 9.28
N ARG A 36 -12.10 -21.79 8.03
CA ARG A 36 -10.89 -21.33 7.32
C ARG A 36 -10.86 -19.82 7.17
N ARG A 37 -11.97 -19.20 6.74
CA ARG A 37 -12.05 -17.75 6.58
C ARG A 37 -11.93 -17.02 7.91
N ALA A 38 -12.60 -17.49 8.97
CA ALA A 38 -12.54 -16.90 10.31
C ALA A 38 -11.13 -16.97 10.89
N ILE A 39 -10.47 -18.13 10.77
CA ILE A 39 -9.07 -18.31 11.16
C ILE A 39 -8.17 -17.37 10.35
N LEU A 40 -8.29 -17.37 9.02
CA LEU A 40 -7.47 -16.50 8.17
C LEU A 40 -7.70 -15.01 8.47
N ALA A 41 -8.93 -14.61 8.77
CA ALA A 41 -9.26 -13.24 9.16
C ALA A 41 -8.66 -12.88 10.53
N GLN A 42 -8.62 -13.82 11.48
CA GLN A 42 -8.03 -13.59 12.80
C GLN A 42 -6.49 -13.54 12.78
N PHE A 43 -5.86 -14.24 11.83
CA PHE A 43 -4.41 -14.28 11.65
C PHE A 43 -3.88 -13.33 10.58
N SER A 44 -4.77 -12.66 9.85
CA SER A 44 -4.38 -11.63 8.89
C SER A 44 -4.20 -10.30 9.61
N MET A 45 -3.22 -9.54 9.15
CA MET A 45 -2.96 -8.18 9.60
C MET A 45 -3.19 -7.24 8.42
N ALA A 46 -3.52 -5.98 8.72
CA ALA A 46 -3.63 -4.95 7.71
C ALA A 46 -2.38 -4.96 6.83
N CYS A 47 -2.54 -4.97 5.52
CA CYS A 47 -1.42 -4.93 4.60
C CYS A 47 -0.61 -3.65 4.83
N PRO A 48 0.72 -3.75 5.04
CA PRO A 48 1.56 -2.61 5.39
C PRO A 48 1.79 -1.64 4.21
N LEU A 49 1.28 -1.94 3.02
CA LEU A 49 1.43 -1.12 1.81
C LEU A 49 0.16 -0.34 1.45
N CYS A 50 -1.01 -0.95 1.60
CA CYS A 50 -2.26 -0.38 1.07
C CYS A 50 -3.08 0.32 2.15
N SER A 51 -2.42 0.79 3.22
CA SER A 51 -3.02 1.49 4.35
C SER A 51 -4.26 0.78 4.93
N GLY A 52 -4.23 -0.56 4.97
CA GLY A 52 -5.31 -1.37 5.54
C GLY A 52 -6.52 -1.65 4.64
N SER A 53 -6.50 -1.25 3.37
CA SER A 53 -7.56 -1.66 2.41
C SER A 53 -7.53 -3.17 2.08
N GLY A 54 -6.44 -3.84 2.42
CA GLY A 54 -6.24 -5.27 2.24
C GLY A 54 -5.62 -5.90 3.49
N VAL A 55 -5.67 -7.22 3.55
CA VAL A 55 -5.12 -8.00 4.66
C VAL A 55 -4.09 -9.01 4.14
N VAL A 56 -3.03 -9.23 4.92
CA VAL A 56 -1.97 -10.19 4.62
C VAL A 56 -1.74 -11.11 5.81
N PRO A 57 -1.27 -12.36 5.63
CA PRO A 57 -0.87 -13.20 6.75
C PRO A 57 0.17 -12.50 7.63
N ARG A 58 0.07 -12.65 8.97
CA ARG A 58 1.00 -12.04 9.94
C ARG A 58 2.48 -12.18 9.57
N GLY A 59 2.91 -13.39 9.19
CA GLY A 59 4.30 -13.63 8.81
C GLY A 59 4.76 -12.79 7.61
N LEU A 60 3.87 -12.52 6.66
CA LEU A 60 4.16 -11.67 5.50
C LEU A 60 4.23 -10.20 5.92
N HIS A 61 3.29 -9.74 6.74
CA HIS A 61 3.34 -8.40 7.29
C HIS A 61 4.66 -8.15 8.04
N ASP A 62 5.02 -9.04 8.96
CA ASP A 62 6.19 -8.86 9.82
C ASP A 62 7.50 -8.92 9.04
N HIS A 63 7.53 -9.73 7.97
CA HIS A 63 8.67 -9.79 7.06
C HIS A 63 8.83 -8.50 6.24
N TYR A 64 7.75 -7.97 5.65
CA TYR A 64 7.83 -6.82 4.74
C TYR A 64 7.83 -5.47 5.44
N LYS A 65 7.28 -5.35 6.66
CA LYS A 65 7.29 -4.10 7.43
C LYS A 65 8.68 -3.44 7.53
N PRO A 66 9.75 -4.12 7.97
CA PRO A 66 11.09 -3.50 8.02
C PRO A 66 11.66 -3.21 6.63
N VAL A 67 11.35 -4.03 5.62
CA VAL A 67 11.80 -3.82 4.24
C VAL A 67 11.21 -2.53 3.69
N ILE A 68 9.91 -2.32 3.87
CA ILE A 68 9.22 -1.09 3.43
C ILE A 68 9.84 0.13 4.13
N GLN A 69 10.07 0.06 5.44
CA GLN A 69 10.68 1.17 6.18
C GLN A 69 12.10 1.50 5.71
N GLN A 70 12.89 0.50 5.32
CA GLN A 70 14.26 0.70 4.86
C GLN A 70 14.34 1.20 3.41
N GLN A 71 13.49 0.67 2.54
CA GLN A 71 13.55 0.87 1.09
C GLN A 71 12.66 2.02 0.59
N ASN A 72 11.73 2.53 1.42
CA ASN A 72 10.92 3.70 1.10
C ASN A 72 11.74 4.99 1.25
N LYS A 73 12.74 5.14 0.39
CA LYS A 73 13.62 6.30 0.28
C LYS A 73 13.68 6.74 -1.16
N HIS A 74 13.15 7.92 -1.43
CA HIS A 74 13.02 8.49 -2.76
C HIS A 74 13.81 9.81 -2.84
N PRO A 75 14.63 10.00 -3.88
CA PRO A 75 15.41 11.23 -4.01
C PRO A 75 14.49 12.39 -4.41
N CYS A 76 14.72 13.57 -3.83
CA CYS A 76 14.17 14.83 -4.33
C CYS A 76 14.69 15.10 -5.75
N ASP A 77 13.80 15.48 -6.68
CA ASP A 77 14.16 15.72 -8.08
C ASP A 77 15.07 16.93 -8.29
N ARG A 78 15.14 17.84 -7.31
CA ARG A 78 16.03 19.01 -7.34
C ARG A 78 17.35 18.78 -6.61
N CYS A 79 17.30 18.50 -5.31
CA CYS A 79 18.50 18.44 -4.45
C CYS A 79 19.00 17.02 -4.14
N ARG A 80 18.32 15.98 -4.65
CA ARG A 80 18.65 14.55 -4.43
C ARG A 80 18.65 14.07 -2.98
N THR A 81 18.23 14.91 -2.02
CA THR A 81 18.05 14.47 -0.63
C THR A 81 16.99 13.37 -0.56
N LEU A 82 17.27 12.31 0.20
CA LEU A 82 16.36 11.18 0.35
C LEU A 82 15.17 11.54 1.25
N LEU A 83 13.97 11.25 0.76
CA LEU A 83 12.70 11.46 1.42
C LEU A 83 12.01 10.12 1.66
N THR A 84 11.34 9.99 2.78
CA THR A 84 10.42 8.86 3.00
C THR A 84 9.03 9.30 2.58
N LEU A 85 8.42 8.52 1.68
CA LEU A 85 7.06 8.79 1.24
C LEU A 85 6.06 8.28 2.28
N PRO A 86 4.97 9.01 2.53
CA PRO A 86 3.87 8.46 3.31
C PRO A 86 3.21 7.33 2.51
N LEU A 87 2.58 6.37 3.19
CA LEU A 87 1.88 5.26 2.53
C LEU A 87 0.64 5.71 1.75
N ASN A 88 0.01 6.79 2.21
CA ASN A 88 -1.08 7.49 1.54
C ASN A 88 -1.03 8.99 1.89
N ILE A 89 -1.84 9.78 1.20
CA ILE A 89 -1.91 11.23 1.42
C ILE A 89 -2.42 11.58 2.82
N ASP A 90 -3.32 10.76 3.39
CA ASP A 90 -3.89 10.98 4.71
C ASP A 90 -2.86 10.87 5.84
N ALA A 91 -1.82 10.06 5.64
CA ALA A 91 -0.71 9.91 6.57
C ALA A 91 0.35 11.03 6.44
N ALA A 92 0.23 11.92 5.45
CA ALA A 92 1.12 13.05 5.30
C ALA A 92 0.79 14.19 6.27
N PRO A 93 1.80 14.90 6.81
CA PRO A 93 1.59 16.17 7.49
C PRO A 93 0.84 17.16 6.58
N GLU A 94 -0.06 17.98 7.15
CA GLU A 94 -0.88 18.92 6.37
C GLU A 94 -0.04 19.86 5.49
N ALA A 95 1.05 20.38 6.02
CA ALA A 95 1.99 21.25 5.30
C ALA A 95 2.66 20.58 4.09
N ASP A 96 2.67 19.24 4.04
CA ASP A 96 3.32 18.44 3.02
C ASP A 96 2.34 17.76 2.06
N ARG A 97 1.02 17.91 2.27
CA ARG A 97 0.01 17.21 1.46
C ARG A 97 0.12 17.56 -0.02
N THR A 98 0.15 18.85 -0.36
CA THR A 98 0.20 19.31 -1.76
C THR A 98 1.41 18.75 -2.52
N ARG A 99 2.60 18.74 -1.90
CA ARG A 99 3.82 18.22 -2.56
C ARG A 99 3.78 16.71 -2.77
N PHE A 100 3.17 15.96 -1.85
CA PHE A 100 3.01 14.51 -2.01
C PHE A 100 1.86 14.17 -2.96
N GLU A 101 0.79 14.95 -2.97
CA GLU A 101 -0.33 14.83 -3.90
C GLU A 101 0.16 14.94 -5.34
N GLN A 102 0.92 15.99 -5.64
CA GLN A 102 1.57 16.15 -6.95
C GLN A 102 2.36 14.89 -7.35
N PHE A 103 3.18 14.35 -6.45
CA PHE A 103 3.97 13.15 -6.73
C PHE A 103 3.08 11.91 -6.96
N PHE A 104 2.05 11.70 -6.14
CA PHE A 104 1.14 10.55 -6.29
C PHE A 104 0.29 10.64 -7.57
N HIS A 105 0.04 11.85 -8.09
CA HIS A 105 -0.58 12.05 -9.39
C HIS A 105 0.40 11.99 -10.57
N GLY A 106 1.66 11.58 -10.33
CA GLY A 106 2.67 11.37 -11.38
C GLY A 106 3.57 12.58 -11.68
N GLY A 107 3.48 13.63 -10.86
CA GLY A 107 4.37 14.79 -10.92
C GLY A 107 5.72 14.57 -10.21
N PRO A 108 6.62 15.56 -10.26
CA PRO A 108 7.94 15.47 -9.63
C PRO A 108 7.87 15.53 -8.11
N LEU A 109 8.83 14.87 -7.44
CA LEU A 109 8.97 14.82 -5.99
C LEU A 109 9.93 15.89 -5.48
N PHE A 110 9.43 16.79 -4.64
CA PHE A 110 10.28 17.77 -3.95
C PHE A 110 10.27 17.61 -2.43
N CYS A 111 11.40 17.95 -1.81
CA CYS A 111 11.49 18.09 -0.36
C CYS A 111 10.81 19.38 0.10
N ALA A 112 10.47 19.47 1.39
CA ALA A 112 9.81 20.63 1.98
C ALA A 112 10.56 21.96 1.76
N LYS A 113 11.90 21.92 1.57
CA LYS A 113 12.71 23.11 1.29
C LYS A 113 12.65 23.52 -0.19
N CYS A 114 12.74 22.55 -1.10
CA CYS A 114 12.77 22.84 -2.54
C CYS A 114 11.40 23.13 -3.12
N PHE A 115 10.33 22.53 -2.59
CA PHE A 115 8.98 22.70 -3.11
C PHE A 115 8.55 24.17 -3.24
N PRO A 116 8.62 25.03 -2.19
CA PRO A 116 8.17 26.42 -2.29
C PRO A 116 9.07 27.31 -3.19
N GLU A 117 10.26 26.86 -3.54
CA GLU A 117 11.19 27.61 -4.41
C GLU A 117 10.99 27.30 -5.90
N VAL A 118 10.25 26.23 -6.22
CA VAL A 118 9.97 25.84 -7.60
C VAL A 118 8.68 26.55 -8.04
N PRO A 119 8.63 27.19 -9.22
CA PRO A 119 7.41 27.85 -9.69
C PRO A 119 6.30 26.83 -9.96
N ALA A 120 5.06 27.22 -9.69
CA ALA A 120 3.88 26.46 -10.07
C ALA A 120 3.52 26.71 -11.53
N CYS A 121 2.98 25.69 -12.20
CA CYS A 121 2.37 25.80 -13.51
C CYS A 121 1.04 26.56 -13.41
N ASP A 122 0.81 27.52 -14.31
CA ASP A 122 -0.39 28.36 -14.30
C ASP A 122 -1.70 27.58 -14.60
N ASP A 123 -1.62 26.41 -15.25
CA ASP A 123 -2.79 25.63 -15.67
C ASP A 123 -3.19 24.51 -14.68
N CYS A 124 -2.23 23.92 -13.95
CA CYS A 124 -2.48 22.79 -13.04
C CYS A 124 -1.91 22.96 -11.63
N GLU A 125 -1.30 24.10 -11.32
CA GLU A 125 -0.68 24.43 -10.02
C GLU A 125 0.47 23.49 -9.60
N TRP A 126 0.90 22.57 -10.47
CA TRP A 126 2.03 21.69 -10.19
C TRP A 126 3.32 22.49 -10.17
N HIS A 127 4.12 22.29 -9.14
CA HIS A 127 5.44 22.89 -9.01
C HIS A 127 6.39 22.16 -9.96
N ILE A 128 6.90 22.86 -10.97
CA ILE A 128 7.71 22.28 -12.05
C ILE A 128 8.89 23.20 -12.34
N PRO A 129 10.14 22.69 -12.39
CA PRO A 129 11.30 23.50 -12.72
C PRO A 129 11.14 24.09 -14.13
N HIS A 130 11.58 25.34 -14.33
CA HIS A 130 11.49 26.01 -15.64
C HIS A 130 12.06 25.17 -16.79
N GLU A 131 13.15 24.44 -16.54
CA GLU A 131 13.77 23.56 -17.54
C GLU A 131 12.86 22.41 -18.00
N GLY A 132 11.97 21.92 -17.14
CA GLY A 132 11.06 20.81 -17.41
C GLY A 132 9.64 21.23 -17.83
N ILE A 133 9.35 22.54 -17.87
CA ILE A 133 7.98 23.03 -18.08
C ILE A 133 7.47 22.71 -19.48
N ALA A 134 8.31 22.81 -20.51
CA ALA A 134 7.93 22.51 -21.89
C ALA A 134 7.55 21.03 -22.10
N ASP A 135 8.25 20.12 -21.42
CA ASP A 135 7.94 18.68 -21.47
C ASP A 135 6.70 18.34 -20.66
N HIS A 136 6.47 19.04 -19.54
CA HIS A 136 5.23 18.93 -18.78
C HIS A 136 4.02 19.36 -19.63
N PHE A 137 4.06 20.54 -20.25
CA PHE A 137 2.99 21.02 -21.13
C PHE A 137 2.66 20.00 -22.22
N LYS A 138 3.67 19.41 -22.86
CA LYS A 138 3.47 18.37 -23.89
C LYS A 138 2.85 17.07 -23.36
N LYS A 139 3.10 16.69 -22.11
CA LYS A 139 2.65 15.41 -21.56
C LYS A 139 1.31 15.49 -20.85
N VAL A 140 1.02 16.63 -20.22
CA VAL A 140 -0.11 16.81 -19.32
C VAL A 140 -1.19 17.71 -19.93
N HIS A 141 -0.80 18.68 -20.76
CA HIS A 141 -1.72 19.69 -21.32
C HIS A 141 -1.93 19.61 -22.83
N ALA A 142 -1.05 18.93 -23.57
CA ALA A 142 -1.27 18.70 -25.00
C ALA A 142 -2.32 17.60 -25.19
N HIS A 143 -3.52 18.01 -25.60
CA HIS A 143 -4.59 17.16 -26.11
C HIS A 143 -4.42 16.90 -27.61
#